data_AF-A0A9E6Z6H1-F1
#
_entry.id   AF-A0A9E6Z6H1-F1
#
_cell.length_a   1.000
_cell.length_b   1.000
_cell.length_c   1.000
_cell.angle_alpha   90.00
_cell.angle_beta   90.00
_cell.angle_gamma   90.00
#
_symmetry.space_group_name_H-M   'P 1'
#
loop_
_entity.id
_entity.type
_entity.pdbx_description
1 polymer ?
#
loop_
_entity_poly.entity_id
_entity_poly.type
_entity_poly.pdbx_seq_one_letter_code
_entity_poly.pdbx_strand_id
1 'polypeptide(L)'
;MDTSNMLKPVLLHGRIRCIAATTFKEFKTHLEKDAGLFAALPKVEVHEPTPDECIHILEGLKENLEKYHNVKYKDEAIKSVVDLSMRHLMDRRLPDKAIDILDEAGAKNA
;
A
#
# COMPACT_ATOMS: atom_id res chain seq x y z
N MET A 1 -10.35 -10.58 29.82
CA MET A 1 -11.20 -11.11 28.73
C MET A 1 -10.55 -10.64 27.44
N ASP A 2 -10.07 -11.55 26.60
CA ASP A 2 -9.36 -11.19 25.37
C ASP A 2 -10.38 -10.96 24.24
N THR A 3 -10.38 -9.76 23.67
CA THR A 3 -11.30 -9.32 22.61
C THR A 3 -11.25 -10.25 21.39
N SER A 4 -10.11 -10.88 21.13
CA SER A 4 -9.93 -11.84 20.04
C SER A 4 -10.90 -13.02 20.11
N ASN A 5 -11.13 -13.56 21.31
CA ASN A 5 -12.03 -14.69 21.54
C ASN A 5 -13.51 -14.33 21.38
N MET A 6 -13.87 -13.07 21.58
CA MET A 6 -15.23 -12.58 21.33
C MET A 6 -15.50 -12.42 19.83
N LEU A 7 -14.49 -12.08 19.04
CA LEU A 7 -14.63 -11.82 17.59
C LEU A 7 -14.68 -13.09 16.75
N LYS A 8 -13.93 -14.14 17.11
CA LYS A 8 -13.89 -15.44 16.39
C LYS A 8 -15.26 -15.97 15.95
N PRO A 9 -16.25 -16.14 16.84
CA PRO A 9 -17.55 -16.68 16.42
C PRO A 9 -18.29 -15.72 15.49
N VAL A 10 -18.15 -14.41 15.66
CA VAL A 10 -18.85 -13.42 14.82
C VAL A 10 -18.28 -13.40 13.40
N LEU A 11 -16.96 -13.51 13.27
CA LEU A 11 -16.24 -13.56 12.00
C LEU A 11 -16.51 -14.89 11.26
N LEU A 12 -16.42 -16.03 11.95
CA LEU A 12 -16.64 -17.35 11.34
C LEU A 12 -18.08 -17.54 10.83
N HIS A 13 -19.07 -16.99 11.53
CA HIS A 13 -20.47 -17.05 11.10
C HIS A 13 -20.83 -15.96 10.07
N GLY A 14 -19.87 -15.14 9.64
CA GLY A 14 -20.07 -14.10 8.62
C GLY A 14 -21.01 -12.96 9.05
N ARG A 15 -21.30 -12.81 10.36
CA ARG A 15 -22.16 -11.74 10.88
C ARG A 15 -21.50 -10.36 10.76
N ILE A 16 -20.18 -10.33 10.72
CA ILE A 16 -19.37 -9.15 10.41
C ILE A 16 -18.40 -9.53 9.29
N ARG A 17 -18.27 -8.63 8.31
CA ARG A 17 -17.22 -8.69 7.29
C ARG A 17 -16.18 -7.64 7.64
N CYS A 18 -14.91 -8.03 7.65
CA CYS A 18 -13.81 -7.10 7.87
C CYS A 18 -12.68 -7.37 6.87
N ILE A 19 -11.88 -6.34 6.63
CA ILE A 19 -10.61 -6.42 5.93
C ILE A 19 -9.55 -5.99 6.93
N ALA A 20 -8.50 -6.80 7.08
CA ALA A 20 -7.36 -6.50 7.93
C ALA A 20 -6.11 -6.31 7.06
N ALA A 21 -5.30 -5.31 7.39
CA ALA A 21 -4.01 -5.09 6.77
C ALA A 21 -2.92 -5.23 7.85
N THR A 22 -1.88 -6.01 7.56
CA THR A 22 -0.79 -6.30 8.48
C THR A 22 0.52 -6.45 7.74
N THR A 23 1.65 -6.21 8.41
CA THR A 23 2.95 -6.63 7.87
C THR A 23 3.11 -8.15 7.93
N PHE A 24 3.99 -8.72 7.10
CA PHE A 24 4.33 -10.14 7.16
C PHE A 24 4.82 -10.58 8.55
N LYS A 25 5.52 -9.70 9.27
CA LYS A 25 6.04 -9.97 10.61
C LYS A 25 4.91 -10.08 11.64
N GLU A 26 3.97 -9.15 11.63
CA GLU A 26 2.83 -9.14 12.54
C GLU A 26 1.88 -10.31 12.25
N PHE A 27 1.64 -10.62 10.98
CA PHE A 27 0.85 -11.76 10.56
C PHE A 27 1.40 -13.07 11.17
N LYS A 28 2.70 -13.34 10.99
CA LYS A 28 3.36 -14.54 11.55
C LYS A 28 3.37 -14.57 13.07
N THR A 29 3.51 -13.41 13.70
CA THR A 29 3.65 -13.32 15.17
C THR A 29 2.32 -13.49 15.88
N HIS A 30 1.24 -12.96 15.31
CA HIS A 30 -0.05 -12.80 16.00
C HIS A 30 -1.22 -13.54 15.35
N LEU A 31 -1.35 -13.55 14.01
CA LEU A 31 -2.51 -14.13 13.33
C LEU A 31 -2.32 -15.61 13.01
N GLU A 32 -1.15 -15.99 12.49
CA GLU A 32 -0.87 -17.37 12.05
C GLU A 32 -0.89 -18.37 13.22
N LYS A 33 -0.59 -17.90 14.44
CA LYS A 33 -0.62 -18.74 15.65
C LYS A 33 -2.02 -19.02 16.18
N ASP A 34 -3.02 -18.24 15.77
CA ASP A 34 -4.40 -18.40 16.21
C ASP A 34 -5.25 -19.08 15.13
N ALA A 35 -5.45 -20.39 15.28
CA ALA A 35 -6.20 -21.19 14.31
C ALA A 35 -7.63 -20.69 14.07
N GLY A 36 -8.28 -20.08 15.07
CA GLY A 36 -9.65 -19.58 14.94
C GLY A 36 -9.73 -18.30 14.10
N LEU A 37 -8.75 -17.41 14.24
CA LEU A 37 -8.66 -16.20 13.42
C LEU A 37 -8.15 -16.50 12.01
N PHE A 38 -7.17 -17.39 11.89
CA PHE A 38 -6.63 -17.82 10.59
C PHE A 38 -7.71 -18.45 9.69
N ALA A 39 -8.61 -19.25 10.26
CA ALA A 39 -9.73 -19.82 9.51
C ALA A 39 -10.79 -18.77 9.11
N ALA A 40 -10.92 -17.67 9.86
CA ALA A 40 -11.91 -16.63 9.62
C ALA A 40 -11.43 -15.55 8.64
N LEU A 41 -10.11 -15.41 8.46
CA LEU A 41 -9.48 -14.34 7.68
C LEU A 41 -8.58 -14.95 6.59
N PRO A 42 -9.12 -15.18 5.39
CA PRO A 42 -8.31 -15.66 4.26
C PRO A 42 -7.16 -14.70 3.97
N LYS A 43 -5.94 -15.25 3.85
CA LYS A 43 -4.74 -14.47 3.53
C LYS A 43 -4.74 -14.09 2.06
N VAL A 44 -4.59 -12.79 1.79
CA VAL A 44 -4.23 -12.25 0.48
C VAL A 44 -2.87 -11.57 0.61
N GLU A 45 -1.88 -12.04 -0.13
CA GLU A 45 -0.55 -11.44 -0.12
C GLU A 45 -0.50 -10.27 -1.09
N VAL A 46 -0.03 -9.13 -0.60
CA VAL A 46 0.20 -7.93 -1.42
C VAL A 46 1.71 -7.75 -1.51
N HIS A 47 2.23 -7.90 -2.72
CA HIS A 47 3.65 -7.70 -3.00
C HIS A 47 3.93 -6.27 -3.44
N GLU A 48 5.19 -5.87 -3.34
CA GLU A 48 5.66 -4.63 -3.96
C GLU A 48 5.38 -4.69 -5.48
N PRO A 49 4.79 -3.64 -6.06
CA PRO A 49 4.51 -3.60 -7.49
C PRO A 49 5.81 -3.56 -8.30
N THR A 50 5.72 -4.08 -9.52
CA THR A 50 6.77 -3.92 -10.53
C THR A 50 6.92 -2.45 -10.93
N PRO A 51 8.06 -2.06 -11.55
CA PRO A 51 8.24 -0.69 -12.01
C PRO A 51 7.14 -0.24 -12.97
N ASP A 52 6.71 -1.11 -13.89
CA ASP A 52 5.66 -0.82 -14.86
C ASP A 52 4.28 -0.66 -14.19
N GLU A 53 3.95 -1.52 -13.22
CA GLU A 53 2.73 -1.37 -12.40
C GLU A 53 2.77 -0.07 -11.58
N CYS A 54 3.92 0.30 -11.03
CA CYS A 54 4.08 1.56 -10.31
C CYS A 54 3.87 2.77 -11.24
N ILE A 55 4.34 2.73 -12.48
CA ILE A 55 4.09 3.77 -13.48
C ILE A 55 2.58 3.90 -13.72
N HIS A 56 1.86 2.80 -13.93
CA HIS A 56 0.40 2.83 -14.09
C HIS A 56 -0.34 3.36 -12.87
N ILE A 57 0.11 3.03 -11.65
CA ILE A 57 -0.46 3.60 -10.43
C ILE A 57 -0.27 5.12 -10.40
N LEU A 58 0.93 5.61 -10.71
CA LEU A 58 1.23 7.05 -10.74
C LEU A 58 0.46 7.78 -11.85
N GLU A 59 0.28 7.16 -13.01
CA GLU A 59 -0.57 7.68 -14.09
C GLU A 59 -2.02 7.84 -13.63
N GLY A 60 -2.55 6.89 -12.86
CA GLY A 60 -3.88 6.98 -12.25
C GLY A 60 -3.99 8.07 -11.16
N LEU A 61 -2.89 8.41 -10.50
CA LEU A 61 -2.84 9.48 -9.48
C LEU A 61 -2.55 10.86 -10.08
N LYS A 62 -1.99 10.92 -11.30
CA LYS A 62 -1.47 12.12 -11.96
C LYS A 62 -2.48 13.27 -11.93
N GLU A 63 -3.70 13.05 -12.39
CA GLU A 63 -4.71 14.12 -12.50
C GLU A 63 -5.04 14.75 -11.14
N ASN A 64 -5.11 13.93 -10.08
CA ASN A 64 -5.39 14.42 -8.74
C ASN A 64 -4.21 15.21 -8.17
N LEU A 65 -2.97 14.73 -8.39
CA LEU A 65 -1.75 15.42 -7.94
C LEU A 65 -1.54 16.74 -8.68
N GLU A 66 -1.72 16.75 -10.01
CA GLU A 66 -1.65 17.97 -10.84
C GLU A 66 -2.63 19.02 -10.37
N LYS A 67 -3.88 18.63 -10.09
CA LYS A 67 -4.91 19.52 -9.59
C LYS A 67 -4.60 20.04 -8.19
N TYR A 68 -4.11 19.19 -7.29
CA TYR A 68 -3.80 19.55 -5.91
C TYR A 68 -2.64 20.56 -5.84
N HIS A 69 -1.57 20.32 -6.60
CA HIS A 69 -0.37 21.17 -6.62
C HIS A 69 -0.44 22.31 -7.64
N ASN A 70 -1.46 22.34 -8.50
CA ASN A 70 -1.60 23.29 -9.62
C ASN A 70 -0.37 23.27 -10.56
N VAL A 71 0.11 22.07 -10.89
CA VAL A 71 1.24 21.82 -11.79
C VAL A 71 0.85 20.83 -12.90
N LYS A 72 1.72 20.66 -13.90
CA LYS A 72 1.61 19.56 -14.88
C LYS A 72 2.86 18.71 -14.88
N TYR A 73 2.70 17.40 -14.75
CA TYR A 73 3.79 16.44 -14.84
C TYR A 73 3.91 15.92 -16.27
N LYS A 74 5.14 15.91 -16.78
CA LYS A 74 5.47 15.21 -18.03
C LYS A 74 5.45 13.71 -17.79
N ASP A 75 5.04 12.93 -18.78
CA ASP A 75 5.03 11.47 -18.66
C ASP A 75 6.44 10.89 -18.44
N GLU A 76 7.46 11.54 -19.02
CA GLU A 76 8.86 11.22 -18.77
C GLU A 76 9.26 11.45 -17.31
N ALA A 77 8.66 12.42 -16.63
CA ALA A 77 8.94 12.69 -15.22
C ALA A 77 8.46 11.54 -14.34
N ILE A 78 7.27 10.98 -14.61
CA ILE A 78 6.74 9.81 -13.89
C ILE A 78 7.70 8.62 -14.00
N LYS A 79 8.15 8.32 -15.22
CA LYS A 79 9.12 7.23 -15.46
C LYS A 79 10.44 7.48 -14.73
N SER A 80 10.91 8.72 -14.75
CA SER A 80 12.17 9.12 -14.09
C SER A 80 12.08 9.00 -12.57
N VAL A 81 10.95 9.39 -11.97
CA VAL A 81 10.72 9.27 -10.54
C VAL A 81 10.77 7.81 -10.09
N VAL A 82 10.15 6.90 -10.85
CA VAL A 82 10.19 5.46 -10.54
C VAL A 82 11.63 4.94 -10.61
N ASP A 83 12.36 5.16 -11.70
CA ASP A 83 13.75 4.68 -11.86
C ASP A 83 14.69 5.25 -10.78
N LEU A 84 14.62 6.55 -10.53
CA LEU A 84 15.46 7.23 -9.53
C LEU A 84 15.13 6.78 -8.11
N SER A 85 13.84 6.60 -7.78
CA SER A 85 13.42 6.10 -6.47
C SER A 85 13.95 4.68 -6.21
N MET A 86 13.97 3.83 -7.23
CA MET A 86 14.53 2.49 -7.10
C MET A 86 16.04 2.50 -6.90
N ARG A 87 16.75 3.38 -7.63
CA ARG A 87 18.20 3.47 -7.58
C ARG A 87 18.72 4.06 -6.27
N HIS A 88 18.01 5.04 -5.72
CA HIS A 88 18.53 5.86 -4.61
C HIS A 88 17.82 5.62 -3.28
N LEU A 89 16.58 5.10 -3.26
CA LEU A 89 15.82 4.79 -2.05
C LEU A 89 15.58 3.28 -1.93
N MET A 90 16.65 2.55 -1.57
CA MET A 90 16.65 1.07 -1.50
C MET A 90 15.96 0.51 -0.25
N ASP A 91 15.85 1.31 0.81
CA ASP A 91 15.21 0.96 2.09
C ASP A 91 13.69 1.13 2.05
N ARG A 92 13.17 1.83 1.04
CA ARG A 92 11.74 2.04 0.81
C ARG A 92 11.23 1.23 -0.38
N ARG A 93 9.94 0.90 -0.32
CA ARG A 93 9.23 0.06 -1.30
C ARG A 93 8.38 0.91 -2.24
N LEU A 94 8.24 0.47 -3.48
CA LEU A 94 7.20 0.98 -4.38
C LEU A 94 5.80 0.58 -3.87
N PRO A 95 4.74 1.33 -4.23
CA PRO A 95 4.75 2.58 -4.99
C PRO A 95 5.00 3.82 -4.10
N ASP A 96 4.94 3.65 -2.78
CA ASP A 96 4.98 4.70 -1.76
C ASP A 96 6.13 5.69 -1.95
N LYS A 97 7.37 5.19 -2.10
CA LYS A 97 8.54 6.06 -2.32
C LYS A 97 8.47 6.92 -3.58
N ALA A 98 7.83 6.41 -4.64
CA ALA A 98 7.73 7.12 -5.91
C ALA A 98 6.61 8.16 -5.86
N ILE A 99 5.51 7.86 -5.17
CA ILE A 99 4.44 8.81 -4.89
C ILE A 99 4.99 9.99 -4.09
N ASP A 100 5.73 9.74 -3.01
CA ASP A 100 6.32 10.78 -2.18
C ASP A 100 7.21 11.73 -2.98
N ILE A 101 8.12 11.20 -3.81
CA ILE A 101 9.00 12.03 -4.64
C ILE A 101 8.19 12.87 -5.63
N LEU A 102 7.17 12.30 -6.26
CA LEU A 102 6.32 13.01 -7.22
C LEU A 102 5.51 14.12 -6.55
N ASP A 103 4.98 13.85 -5.36
CA ASP A 103 4.22 14.80 -4.54
C ASP A 103 5.10 15.97 -4.09
N GLU A 104 6.27 15.67 -3.49
CA GLU A 104 7.25 16.68 -3.07
C GLU A 104 7.73 17.55 -4.25
N ALA A 105 7.94 16.94 -5.42
CA ALA A 105 8.34 17.67 -6.63
C ALA A 105 7.24 18.63 -7.14
N GLY A 106 5.96 18.29 -6.92
CA GLY A 106 4.83 19.17 -7.23
C GLY A 106 4.69 20.33 -6.26
N ALA A 107 4.82 20.05 -4.96
CA ALA A 107 4.70 21.02 -3.90
C ALA A 107 5.78 22.12 -3.95
N LYS A 108 6.98 21.80 -4.45
CA LYS A 108 8.14 22.71 -4.42
C LYS A 108 8.00 23.98 -5.27
N ASN A 109 6.98 24.06 -6.14
CA ASN A 109 6.73 25.19 -7.04
C ASN A 109 5.38 25.90 -6.78
N ALA A 110 4.71 25.60 -5.66
CA ALA A 110 3.47 26.26 -5.23
C ALA A 110 3.71 27.32 -4.14
#